data_AF-A0A2G2V4F6-F1
#
_entry.id   AF-A0A2G2V4F6-F1
#
_cell.length_a   1.000
_cell.length_b   1.000
_cell.length_c   1.000
_cell.angle_alpha   90.00
_cell.angle_beta   90.00
_cell.angle_gamma   90.00
#
_symmetry.space_group_name_H-M   'P 1'
#
loop_
_entity.id
_entity.type
_entity.pdbx_description
1 polymer ?
#
loop_
_entity_poly.entity_id
_entity_poly.type
_entity_poly.pdbx_seq_one_letter_code
_entity_poly.pdbx_strand_id
1 'polypeptide(L)'
;EDYAHPKICFFHVLFKAAALAFYVLSALFVDSFVIIFVLTVLLAALDFWVVKNVSGRILVGLRWWNEIDDNGESVWRFECLDQESMARMNKKDSWLFWWTLYLTAVAWFFLAIFSLIRFQADYLLVVGVCLTLSVANIVGFTRCRKGSKRHQINNIMASLVAIQPKQPSFSVLQSSHSDFNGARLISSVQYKRKPCQPKSALCVTASSAKKILIMGGTRFIGVFLSRLLVKEGHQVTLFTRGKAPISQQLPGESDQDYADFSSKLLHLKGDRMDFDFVKSSLAAEGFDVVYDINGREANEVEPILDALPNLEQYIYCSSAGVYLKTDYLPHFEVDAGDPKSRHKGKLETESLLVSRDVNWTSLRPVYIYGPLNYNPVEEWFFHRLKAGRPIPIPNSGMQITQLGHVKDLAKAFVQVLGNEKASKQVFNISGEKYVTFDGLARACAKAGGFPEPELVHYNPKEFDFGKKKSFPFRDQHFFTSIEKAKALLGWKPEFDLVEGLTDSYNLDFGRGTFRKAADFSTDDLILEKKLVPQN
;
A
#
# COMPACT_ATOMS: atom_id res chain seq x y z
N GLU A 1 12.43 -44.08 -2.17
CA GLU A 1 11.99 -42.72 -2.52
C GLU A 1 13.10 -42.02 -3.25
N ASP A 2 12.87 -41.58 -4.48
CA ASP A 2 13.81 -40.79 -5.27
C ASP A 2 13.67 -39.30 -4.95
N TYR A 3 14.60 -38.47 -5.42
CA TYR A 3 14.46 -37.02 -5.30
C TYR A 3 13.22 -36.55 -6.08
N ALA A 4 12.37 -35.73 -5.47
CA ALA A 4 11.17 -35.21 -6.15
C ALA A 4 11.55 -34.11 -7.16
N HIS A 5 12.59 -33.34 -6.85
CA HIS A 5 13.08 -32.26 -7.70
C HIS A 5 14.55 -32.43 -8.09
N PRO A 6 14.92 -33.48 -8.87
CA PRO A 6 16.31 -33.82 -9.15
C PRO A 6 17.09 -32.70 -9.85
N LYS A 7 16.44 -31.95 -10.77
CA LYS A 7 17.06 -30.79 -11.43
C LYS A 7 17.40 -29.68 -10.44
N ILE A 8 16.50 -29.37 -9.51
CA ILE A 8 16.70 -28.31 -8.50
C ILE A 8 17.78 -28.74 -7.50
N CYS A 9 17.77 -30.00 -7.08
CA CYS A 9 18.83 -30.59 -6.25
C CYS A 9 20.21 -30.48 -6.92
N PHE A 10 20.29 -30.80 -8.21
CA PHE A 10 21.54 -30.66 -8.98
C PHE A 10 22.04 -29.22 -9.00
N PHE A 11 21.21 -28.25 -9.40
CA PHE A 11 21.61 -26.85 -9.45
C PHE A 11 21.93 -26.26 -8.07
N HIS A 12 21.22 -26.70 -7.02
CA HIS A 12 21.49 -26.30 -5.65
C HIS A 12 22.91 -26.66 -5.19
N VAL A 13 23.40 -27.83 -5.61
CA VAL A 13 24.78 -28.26 -5.32
C VAL A 13 25.77 -27.62 -6.30
N LEU A 14 25.41 -27.53 -7.58
CA LEU A 14 26.29 -27.02 -8.64
C LEU A 14 26.79 -25.61 -8.34
N PHE A 15 25.90 -24.68 -7.98
CA PHE A 15 26.32 -23.29 -7.75
C PHE A 15 27.26 -23.14 -6.55
N LYS A 16 27.06 -23.94 -5.50
CA LYS A 16 27.96 -24.03 -4.33
C LYS A 16 29.32 -24.58 -4.72
N ALA A 17 29.31 -25.70 -5.43
CA ALA A 17 30.51 -26.36 -5.91
C ALA A 17 31.28 -25.46 -6.87
N ALA A 18 30.60 -24.73 -7.76
CA ALA A 18 31.22 -23.81 -8.71
C ALA A 18 31.95 -22.67 -8.00
N ALA A 19 31.33 -22.04 -6.99
CA ALA A 19 31.97 -20.97 -6.21
C ALA A 19 33.21 -21.48 -5.46
N LEU A 20 33.12 -22.63 -4.79
CA LEU A 20 34.23 -23.24 -4.07
C LEU A 20 35.34 -23.71 -5.01
N ALA A 21 35.00 -24.40 -6.10
CA ALA A 21 35.95 -24.90 -7.08
C ALA A 21 36.67 -23.75 -7.78
N PHE A 22 35.94 -22.69 -8.18
CA PHE A 22 36.57 -21.52 -8.78
C PHE A 22 37.56 -20.86 -7.80
N TYR A 23 37.19 -20.68 -6.54
CA TYR A 23 38.10 -20.11 -5.54
C TYR A 23 39.36 -20.96 -5.34
N VAL A 24 39.21 -22.28 -5.20
CA VAL A 24 40.36 -23.19 -4.96
C VAL A 24 41.23 -23.36 -6.20
N LEU A 25 40.64 -23.49 -7.39
CA LEU A 25 41.36 -23.75 -8.63
C LEU A 25 41.95 -22.48 -9.25
N SER A 26 41.33 -21.32 -9.04
CA SER A 26 41.86 -20.06 -9.57
C SER A 26 43.23 -19.72 -8.99
N ALA A 27 43.53 -20.16 -7.76
CA ALA A 27 44.86 -20.08 -7.17
C ALA A 27 45.96 -20.82 -7.95
N LEU A 28 45.61 -21.68 -8.92
CA LEU A 28 46.55 -22.42 -9.76
C LEU A 28 46.76 -21.81 -11.15
N PHE A 29 45.85 -20.94 -11.62
CA PHE A 29 45.80 -20.52 -13.03
C PHE A 29 45.56 -19.02 -13.25
N VAL A 30 45.25 -18.24 -12.21
CA VAL A 30 44.90 -16.82 -12.32
C VAL A 30 45.79 -15.99 -11.39
N ASP A 31 46.65 -15.14 -11.96
CA ASP A 31 47.55 -14.29 -11.18
C ASP A 31 46.90 -12.97 -10.71
N SER A 32 45.69 -12.65 -11.21
CA SER A 32 44.98 -11.42 -10.87
C SER A 32 43.99 -11.63 -9.73
N PHE A 33 44.33 -11.09 -8.56
CA PHE A 33 43.43 -11.07 -7.40
C PHE A 33 42.06 -10.45 -7.72
N VAL A 34 42.02 -9.38 -8.54
CA VAL A 34 40.77 -8.70 -8.91
C VAL A 34 39.83 -9.65 -9.65
N ILE A 35 40.36 -10.48 -10.55
CA ILE A 35 39.57 -11.46 -11.31
C ILE A 35 39.05 -12.55 -10.35
N ILE A 36 39.91 -13.06 -9.47
CA ILE A 36 39.53 -14.06 -8.46
C ILE A 36 38.40 -13.52 -7.57
N PHE A 37 38.56 -12.29 -7.07
CA PHE A 37 37.59 -11.63 -6.20
C PHE A 37 36.24 -11.46 -6.91
N VAL A 38 36.22 -10.81 -8.09
CA VAL A 38 34.98 -10.50 -8.81
C VAL A 38 34.22 -11.78 -9.17
N LEU A 39 34.90 -12.77 -9.75
CA LEU A 39 34.24 -14.00 -10.20
C LEU A 39 33.80 -14.89 -9.04
N THR A 40 34.58 -14.99 -7.96
CA THR A 40 34.17 -15.76 -6.77
C THR A 40 32.96 -15.11 -6.09
N VAL A 41 32.96 -13.79 -5.92
CA VAL A 41 31.83 -13.07 -5.32
C VAL A 41 30.58 -13.17 -6.20
N LEU A 42 30.73 -13.08 -7.53
CA LEU A 42 29.62 -13.25 -8.46
C LEU A 42 29.00 -14.66 -8.36
N LEU A 43 29.83 -15.72 -8.35
CA LEU A 43 29.36 -17.09 -8.19
C LEU A 43 28.69 -17.31 -6.82
N ALA A 44 29.24 -16.74 -5.75
CA ALA A 44 28.66 -16.80 -4.42
C ALA A 44 27.33 -16.02 -4.32
N ALA A 45 27.19 -14.89 -5.02
CA ALA A 45 25.95 -14.13 -5.10
C ALA A 45 24.87 -14.88 -5.89
N LEU A 46 25.25 -15.56 -6.99
CA LEU A 46 24.35 -16.44 -7.74
C LEU A 46 23.86 -17.61 -6.87
N ASP A 47 24.77 -18.29 -6.16
CA ASP A 47 24.39 -19.32 -5.18
C ASP A 47 23.44 -18.75 -4.14
N PHE A 48 23.79 -17.62 -3.52
CA PHE A 48 22.97 -16.97 -2.51
C PHE A 48 21.55 -16.71 -3.02
N TRP A 49 21.43 -16.19 -4.24
CA TRP A 49 20.15 -15.88 -4.86
C TRP A 49 19.33 -17.14 -5.15
N VAL A 50 19.95 -18.19 -5.72
CA VAL A 50 19.29 -19.46 -6.05
C VAL A 50 18.78 -20.15 -4.78
N VAL A 51 19.59 -20.21 -3.73
CA VAL A 51 19.20 -20.79 -2.45
C VAL A 51 18.02 -20.03 -1.84
N LYS A 52 18.11 -18.70 -1.80
CA LYS A 52 17.10 -17.83 -1.18
C LYS A 52 15.77 -17.85 -1.94
N ASN A 53 15.79 -17.84 -3.27
CA ASN A 53 14.59 -17.61 -4.08
C ASN A 53 14.02 -18.86 -4.75
N VAL A 54 14.83 -19.89 -4.99
CA VAL A 54 14.43 -21.10 -5.74
C VAL A 54 14.48 -22.33 -4.83
N SER A 55 15.68 -22.76 -4.43
CA SER A 55 15.85 -24.03 -3.71
C SER A 55 15.16 -24.02 -2.34
N GLY A 56 15.20 -22.90 -1.61
CA GLY A 56 14.52 -22.76 -0.32
C GLY A 56 13.01 -22.95 -0.42
N ARG A 57 12.38 -22.46 -1.49
CA ARG A 57 10.94 -22.57 -1.69
C ARG A 57 10.54 -23.99 -2.11
N ILE A 58 11.30 -24.59 -3.02
CA ILE A 58 10.94 -25.87 -3.64
C ILE A 58 11.37 -27.07 -2.78
N LEU A 59 12.60 -27.06 -2.24
CA LEU A 59 13.17 -28.21 -1.54
C LEU A 59 12.80 -28.27 -0.05
N VAL A 60 12.52 -27.13 0.58
CA VAL A 60 12.16 -27.07 2.02
C VAL A 60 10.93 -26.23 2.35
N GLY A 61 10.28 -25.57 1.38
CA GLY A 61 9.04 -24.85 1.64
C GLY A 61 9.22 -23.60 2.50
N LEU A 62 10.43 -23.03 2.52
CA LEU A 62 10.77 -21.88 3.36
C LEU A 62 11.12 -20.67 2.51
N ARG A 63 10.76 -19.48 3.00
CA ARG A 63 11.09 -18.22 2.32
C ARG A 63 11.38 -17.14 3.34
N TRP A 64 12.38 -16.31 3.06
CA TRP A 64 12.68 -15.14 3.87
C TRP A 64 13.06 -13.95 2.98
N TRP A 65 12.66 -12.76 3.38
CA TRP A 65 13.02 -11.52 2.71
C TRP A 65 13.00 -10.36 3.70
N ASN A 66 13.64 -9.28 3.28
CA ASN A 66 13.50 -7.99 3.94
C ASN A 66 12.48 -7.19 3.14
N GLU A 67 11.45 -6.69 3.81
CA GLU A 67 10.58 -5.67 3.25
C GLU A 67 10.78 -4.38 4.03
N ILE A 68 10.81 -3.29 3.29
CA ILE A 68 10.72 -1.97 3.90
C ILE A 68 9.22 -1.73 4.06
N ASP A 69 8.76 -1.63 5.31
CA ASP A 69 7.36 -1.35 5.58
C ASP A 69 6.99 0.08 5.15
N ASP A 70 5.70 0.41 5.24
CA ASP A 70 5.20 1.74 4.88
C ASP A 70 5.79 2.87 5.76
N ASN A 71 6.49 2.53 6.84
CA ASN A 71 7.17 3.45 7.76
C ASN A 71 8.69 3.56 7.47
N GLY A 72 9.23 2.82 6.50
CA GLY A 72 10.65 2.81 6.18
C GLY A 72 11.50 1.86 7.05
N GLU A 73 10.86 1.08 7.92
CA GLU A 73 11.51 0.11 8.78
C GLU A 73 11.81 -1.19 8.03
N SER A 74 13.00 -1.73 8.26
CA SER A 74 13.44 -2.99 7.69
C SER A 74 12.77 -4.13 8.47
N VAL A 75 11.65 -4.63 7.97
CA VAL A 75 10.93 -5.75 8.55
C VAL A 75 11.38 -7.04 7.86
N TRP A 76 12.03 -7.92 8.63
CA TRP A 76 12.39 -9.25 8.15
C TRP A 76 11.20 -10.19 8.24
N ARG A 77 10.74 -10.69 7.08
CA ARG A 77 9.67 -11.68 6.98
C ARG A 77 10.25 -13.07 6.83
N PHE A 78 9.66 -14.02 7.55
CA PHE A 78 10.02 -15.44 7.53
C PHE A 78 8.74 -16.25 7.34
N GLU A 79 8.67 -16.97 6.23
CA GLU A 79 7.53 -17.75 5.79
C GLU A 79 7.91 -19.23 5.72
N CYS A 80 6.95 -20.09 6.06
CA CYS A 80 7.02 -21.55 6.02
C CYS A 80 5.70 -22.04 5.45
N LEU A 81 5.73 -23.06 4.59
CA LEU A 81 4.51 -23.74 4.14
C LEU A 81 3.69 -24.25 5.34
N ASP A 82 2.38 -24.42 5.11
CA ASP A 82 1.45 -25.00 6.06
C ASP A 82 1.83 -26.46 6.40
N GLN A 83 1.29 -26.96 7.52
CA GLN A 83 1.75 -28.23 8.08
C GLN A 83 1.40 -29.44 7.19
N GLU A 84 0.29 -29.38 6.45
CA GLU A 84 -0.09 -30.44 5.51
C GLU A 84 0.84 -30.44 4.30
N SER A 85 1.14 -29.28 3.73
CA SER A 85 2.10 -29.16 2.64
C SER A 85 3.53 -29.52 3.06
N MET A 86 3.95 -29.15 4.28
CA MET A 86 5.24 -29.53 4.84
C MET A 86 5.36 -31.06 5.05
N ALA A 87 4.28 -31.72 5.44
CA ALA A 87 4.25 -33.18 5.60
C ALA A 87 4.34 -33.92 4.25
N ARG A 88 3.90 -33.29 3.16
CA ARG A 88 3.99 -33.81 1.79
C ARG A 88 5.36 -33.60 1.13
N MET A 89 6.25 -32.83 1.76
CA MET A 89 7.58 -32.58 1.19
C MET A 89 8.47 -33.81 1.22
N ASN A 90 9.27 -33.97 0.16
CA ASN A 90 10.20 -35.08 0.05
C ASN A 90 11.35 -34.93 1.07
N LYS A 91 11.54 -35.95 1.90
CA LYS A 91 12.55 -35.96 2.96
C LYS A 91 13.99 -35.93 2.42
N LYS A 92 14.25 -36.55 1.25
CA LYS A 92 15.59 -36.54 0.63
C LYS A 92 15.96 -35.16 0.10
N ASP A 93 15.02 -34.46 -0.54
CA ASP A 93 15.22 -33.09 -1.04
C ASP A 93 15.55 -32.14 0.12
N SER A 94 14.78 -32.23 1.20
CA SER A 94 15.00 -31.44 2.43
C SER A 94 16.34 -31.78 3.08
N TRP A 95 16.67 -33.07 3.21
CA TRP A 95 17.95 -33.52 3.76
C TRP A 95 19.14 -32.97 2.97
N LEU A 96 19.10 -33.07 1.63
CA LEU A 96 20.15 -32.56 0.75
C LEU A 96 20.32 -31.04 0.90
N PHE A 97 19.21 -30.30 0.89
CA PHE A 97 19.22 -28.85 1.05
C PHE A 97 19.94 -28.42 2.34
N TRP A 98 19.56 -29.01 3.48
CA TRP A 98 20.13 -28.61 4.77
C TRP A 98 21.61 -28.99 4.87
N TRP A 99 21.98 -30.21 4.48
CA TRP A 99 23.36 -30.65 4.54
C TRP A 99 24.28 -29.81 3.66
N THR A 100 23.89 -29.57 2.42
CA THR A 100 24.70 -28.79 1.47
C THR A 100 24.83 -27.33 1.91
N LEU A 101 23.78 -26.76 2.52
CA LEU A 101 23.82 -25.42 3.11
C LEU A 101 24.85 -25.32 4.26
N TYR A 102 24.84 -26.27 5.19
CA TYR A 102 25.80 -26.28 6.31
C TYR A 102 27.23 -26.61 5.85
N LEU A 103 27.40 -27.62 5.00
CA LEU A 103 28.71 -28.03 4.50
C LEU A 103 29.43 -26.89 3.77
N THR A 104 28.69 -26.09 3.00
CA THR A 104 29.27 -24.96 2.27
C THR A 104 29.76 -23.86 3.23
N ALA A 105 28.99 -23.55 4.27
CA ALA A 105 29.44 -22.59 5.29
C ALA A 105 30.67 -23.09 6.06
N VAL A 106 30.71 -24.39 6.38
CA VAL A 106 31.85 -25.04 7.02
C VAL A 106 33.08 -25.01 6.11
N ALA A 107 32.93 -25.27 4.81
CA ALA A 107 34.01 -25.20 3.83
C ALA A 107 34.60 -23.78 3.77
N TRP A 108 33.76 -22.74 3.67
CA TRP A 108 34.21 -21.35 3.70
C TRP A 108 34.88 -20.98 5.02
N PHE A 109 34.38 -21.48 6.15
CA PHE A 109 35.00 -21.25 7.45
C PHE A 109 36.42 -21.85 7.53
N PHE A 110 36.63 -23.08 7.05
CA PHE A 110 37.96 -23.67 7.01
C PHE A 110 38.90 -22.92 6.04
N LEU A 111 38.40 -22.47 4.89
CA LEU A 111 39.17 -21.63 3.97
C LEU A 111 39.53 -20.27 4.60
N ALA A 112 38.69 -19.72 5.47
CA ALA A 112 38.97 -18.49 6.21
C ALA A 112 40.13 -18.71 7.20
N ILE A 113 40.07 -19.80 7.97
CA ILE A 113 41.15 -20.19 8.89
C ILE A 113 42.46 -20.40 8.13
N PHE A 114 42.42 -21.11 7.00
CA PHE A 114 43.60 -21.34 6.18
C PHE A 114 44.21 -20.03 5.64
N SER A 115 43.37 -19.11 5.17
CA SER A 115 43.80 -17.80 4.68
C SER A 115 44.40 -16.94 5.81
N LEU A 116 43.84 -17.05 7.02
CA LEU A 116 44.36 -16.39 8.23
C LEU A 116 45.75 -16.92 8.61
N ILE A 117 45.93 -18.24 8.63
CA ILE A 117 47.23 -18.89 8.93
C ILE A 117 48.30 -18.50 7.89
N ARG A 118 47.91 -18.32 6.62
CA ARG A 118 48.82 -17.89 5.55
C ARG A 118 49.05 -16.38 5.47
N PHE A 119 48.45 -15.58 6.36
CA PHE A 119 48.53 -14.11 6.35
C PHE A 119 48.16 -13.46 5.01
N GLN A 120 47.22 -14.06 4.27
CA GLN A 120 46.74 -13.53 2.98
C GLN A 120 45.46 -12.71 3.17
N ALA A 121 45.62 -11.42 3.51
CA ALA A 121 44.50 -10.52 3.83
C ALA A 121 43.48 -10.36 2.68
N ASP A 122 43.97 -10.33 1.44
CA ASP A 122 43.14 -10.17 0.25
C ASP A 122 42.18 -11.35 0.05
N TYR A 123 42.69 -12.58 0.23
CA TYR A 123 41.91 -13.82 0.15
C TYR A 123 40.95 -13.98 1.32
N LEU A 124 41.35 -13.52 2.51
CA LEU A 124 40.48 -13.48 3.69
C LEU A 124 39.25 -12.60 3.44
N LEU A 125 39.39 -11.49 2.71
CA LEU A 125 38.28 -10.63 2.34
C LEU A 125 37.28 -11.36 1.43
N VAL A 126 37.75 -12.08 0.41
CA VAL A 126 36.90 -12.88 -0.48
C VAL A 126 36.09 -13.90 0.33
N VAL A 127 36.78 -14.68 1.17
CA VAL A 127 36.15 -15.72 1.98
C VAL A 127 35.17 -15.13 2.99
N GLY A 128 35.47 -13.96 3.57
CA GLY A 128 34.58 -13.25 4.48
C GLY A 128 33.23 -12.91 3.86
N VAL A 129 33.22 -12.44 2.60
CA VAL A 129 31.98 -12.17 1.85
C VAL A 129 31.19 -13.46 1.61
N CYS A 130 31.84 -14.53 1.12
CA CYS A 130 31.19 -15.81 0.86
C CYS A 130 30.62 -16.46 2.12
N LEU A 131 31.35 -16.38 3.24
CA LEU A 131 30.90 -16.88 4.54
C LEU A 131 29.69 -16.09 5.04
N THR A 132 29.69 -14.76 4.91
CA THR A 132 28.58 -13.90 5.32
C THR A 132 27.29 -14.23 4.56
N LEU A 133 27.38 -14.40 3.24
CA LEU A 133 26.24 -14.81 2.40
C LEU A 133 25.71 -16.20 2.80
N SER A 134 26.62 -17.15 3.06
CA SER A 134 26.27 -18.50 3.50
C SER A 134 25.55 -18.49 4.86
N VAL A 135 26.09 -17.75 5.83
CA VAL A 135 25.49 -17.59 7.16
C VAL A 135 24.15 -16.88 7.10
N ALA A 136 23.99 -15.86 6.26
CA ALA A 136 22.72 -15.15 6.09
C ALA A 136 21.61 -16.11 5.63
N ASN A 137 21.88 -17.01 4.68
CA ASN A 137 20.94 -18.06 4.29
C ASN A 137 20.62 -19.02 5.45
N ILE A 138 21.62 -19.52 6.16
CA ILE A 138 21.42 -20.40 7.33
C ILE A 138 20.50 -19.74 8.37
N VAL A 139 20.80 -18.49 8.74
CA VAL A 139 20.02 -17.73 9.72
C VAL A 139 18.59 -17.50 9.22
N GLY A 140 18.43 -17.13 7.95
CA GLY A 140 17.14 -16.91 7.32
C GLY A 140 16.24 -18.14 7.41
N PHE A 141 16.71 -19.28 6.92
CA PHE A 141 15.94 -20.53 6.92
C PHE A 141 15.73 -21.11 8.32
N THR A 142 16.71 -20.96 9.22
CA THR A 142 16.54 -21.39 10.62
C THR A 142 15.46 -20.57 11.33
N ARG A 143 15.35 -19.26 11.04
CA ARG A 143 14.28 -18.40 11.57
C ARG A 143 12.91 -18.79 11.01
N CYS A 144 12.80 -19.12 9.72
CA CYS A 144 11.55 -19.66 9.14
C CYS A 144 11.09 -20.93 9.89
N ARG A 145 12.00 -21.86 10.15
CA ARG A 145 11.71 -23.11 10.86
C ARG A 145 11.32 -22.89 12.32
N LYS A 146 11.94 -21.92 13.02
CA LYS A 146 11.60 -21.58 14.42
C LYS A 146 10.26 -20.85 14.54
N GLY A 147 9.92 -19.98 13.57
CA GLY A 147 8.64 -19.26 13.53
C GLY A 147 7.43 -20.19 13.45
N SER A 148 7.52 -21.24 12.62
CA SER A 148 6.49 -22.29 12.51
C SER A 148 6.18 -22.97 13.86
N LYS A 149 7.22 -23.35 14.61
CA LYS A 149 7.04 -23.97 15.96
C LYS A 149 6.38 -23.04 16.98
N ARG A 150 6.62 -21.72 16.89
CA ARG A 150 6.03 -20.75 17.83
C ARG A 150 4.55 -20.47 17.53
N HIS A 151 4.16 -20.43 16.25
CA HIS A 151 2.75 -20.42 15.85
C HIS A 151 2.02 -21.72 16.25
N GLN A 152 2.70 -22.87 16.19
CA GLN A 152 2.15 -24.15 16.65
C GLN A 152 1.85 -24.15 18.16
N ILE A 153 2.79 -23.69 19.00
CA ILE A 153 2.58 -23.59 20.45
C ILE A 153 1.44 -22.62 20.78
N ASN A 154 1.37 -21.48 20.10
CA ASN A 154 0.32 -20.48 20.33
C ASN A 154 -1.07 -20.99 19.88
N ASN A 155 -1.16 -21.73 18.78
CA ASN A 155 -2.43 -22.33 18.33
C ASN A 155 -2.89 -23.47 19.25
N ILE A 156 -1.96 -24.30 19.76
CA ILE A 156 -2.27 -25.34 20.73
C ILE A 156 -2.73 -24.72 22.07
N MET A 157 -2.05 -23.67 22.54
CA MET A 157 -2.47 -22.91 23.74
C MET A 157 -3.84 -22.25 23.55
N ALA A 158 -4.11 -21.66 22.38
CA ALA A 158 -5.43 -21.08 22.08
C ALA A 158 -6.53 -22.15 22.05
N SER A 159 -6.25 -23.35 21.52
CA SER A 159 -7.19 -24.47 21.53
C SER A 159 -7.42 -25.08 22.92
N LEU A 160 -6.40 -25.04 23.80
CA LEU A 160 -6.52 -25.51 25.20
C LEU A 160 -7.28 -24.50 26.08
N VAL A 161 -7.15 -23.20 25.81
CA VAL A 161 -7.93 -22.15 26.49
C VAL A 161 -9.40 -22.18 26.07
N ALA A 162 -9.72 -22.68 24.88
CA ALA A 162 -11.10 -22.86 24.41
C ALA A 162 -11.83 -24.06 25.05
N ILE A 163 -11.15 -24.90 25.85
CA ILE A 163 -11.74 -26.04 26.57
C ILE A 163 -11.80 -25.69 28.06
N GLN A 164 -12.74 -24.84 28.45
CA GLN A 164 -13.19 -24.69 29.84
C GLN A 164 -14.72 -24.87 29.86
N PRO A 165 -15.28 -25.70 30.76
CA PRO A 165 -16.71 -25.96 30.78
C PRO A 165 -17.49 -24.78 31.36
N LYS A 166 -18.58 -24.41 30.70
CA LYS A 166 -19.60 -23.47 31.17
C LYS A 166 -20.03 -23.83 32.60
N GLN A 167 -19.91 -22.88 33.53
CA GLN A 167 -20.65 -22.93 34.80
C GLN A 167 -22.03 -22.27 34.68
N PRO A 168 -23.05 -22.76 35.40
CA PRO A 168 -24.41 -22.25 35.31
C PRO A 168 -24.62 -21.03 36.21
N SER A 169 -25.45 -20.11 35.72
CA SER A 169 -25.93 -18.92 36.41
C SER A 169 -26.82 -19.26 37.60
N PHE A 170 -26.45 -18.77 38.79
CA PHE A 170 -27.36 -18.67 39.94
C PHE A 170 -27.80 -17.21 40.12
N SER A 171 -29.12 -17.03 40.18
CA SER A 171 -29.82 -15.80 40.54
C SER A 171 -29.77 -15.57 42.05
N VAL A 172 -29.46 -14.35 42.48
CA VAL A 172 -29.75 -13.86 43.84
C VAL A 172 -30.43 -12.50 43.72
N LEU A 173 -31.52 -12.38 44.47
CA LEU A 173 -32.43 -11.23 44.62
C LEU A 173 -31.99 -10.34 45.80
N GLN A 174 -32.53 -9.11 45.82
CA GLN A 174 -32.54 -8.07 46.89
C GLN A 174 -31.28 -7.18 47.01
N SER A 175 -31.34 -5.87 47.30
CA SER A 175 -32.44 -4.97 47.75
C SER A 175 -32.09 -3.49 47.49
N SER A 176 -33.10 -2.63 47.70
CA SER A 176 -33.24 -1.21 47.37
C SER A 176 -32.48 -0.18 48.24
N HIS A 177 -32.58 1.08 47.80
CA HIS A 177 -32.20 2.39 48.41
C HIS A 177 -30.76 2.84 48.12
N SER A 178 -30.47 4.06 47.65
CA SER A 178 -31.16 5.36 47.80
C SER A 178 -30.73 6.36 46.71
N ASP A 179 -31.64 7.28 46.41
CA ASP A 179 -31.50 8.43 45.51
C ASP A 179 -30.44 9.44 45.98
N PHE A 180 -29.75 10.06 45.03
CA PHE A 180 -29.33 11.47 45.18
C PHE A 180 -29.36 12.20 43.82
N ASN A 181 -30.26 13.18 43.76
CA ASN A 181 -30.51 14.06 42.63
C ASN A 181 -29.35 15.04 42.39
N GLY A 182 -29.03 15.27 41.12
CA GLY A 182 -28.16 16.34 40.65
C GLY A 182 -28.62 16.84 39.30
N ALA A 183 -29.70 17.63 39.28
CA ALA A 183 -30.21 18.28 38.08
C ALA A 183 -29.25 19.38 37.61
N ARG A 184 -28.91 19.38 36.32
CA ARG A 184 -28.37 20.55 35.61
C ARG A 184 -29.03 20.69 34.25
N LEU A 185 -30.01 21.58 34.18
CA LEU A 185 -30.47 22.22 32.96
C LEU A 185 -29.40 23.21 32.49
N ILE A 186 -29.18 23.34 31.18
CA ILE A 186 -29.33 24.61 30.42
C ILE A 186 -29.00 24.42 28.92
N SER A 187 -29.99 24.87 28.12
CA SER A 187 -30.00 25.38 26.74
C SER A 187 -29.45 24.56 25.57
N SER A 188 -30.38 24.01 24.79
CA SER A 188 -30.23 23.70 23.36
C SER A 188 -30.45 24.97 22.52
N VAL A 189 -29.45 25.35 21.72
CA VAL A 189 -29.61 26.32 20.63
C VAL A 189 -30.01 25.55 19.38
N GLN A 190 -31.30 25.62 19.01
CA GLN A 190 -31.82 25.06 17.76
C GLN A 190 -31.50 26.01 16.58
N TYR A 191 -30.57 25.62 15.71
CA TYR A 191 -30.51 26.17 14.36
C TYR A 191 -31.57 25.50 13.48
N LYS A 192 -32.67 26.22 13.19
CA LYS A 192 -33.65 25.85 12.16
C LYS A 192 -32.96 25.84 10.78
N ARG A 193 -32.75 24.66 10.20
CA ARG A 193 -32.46 24.52 8.76
C ARG A 193 -33.77 24.62 7.97
N LYS A 194 -33.85 25.59 7.04
CA LYS A 194 -34.89 25.64 5.99
C LYS A 194 -34.61 24.52 4.97
N PRO A 195 -35.61 23.77 4.49
CA PRO A 195 -35.41 22.81 3.42
C PRO A 195 -35.25 23.56 2.08
N CYS A 196 -34.11 23.38 1.42
CA CYS A 196 -33.86 23.86 0.08
C CYS A 196 -34.46 22.84 -0.92
N GLN A 197 -35.30 23.31 -1.85
CA GLN A 197 -35.85 22.47 -2.91
C GLN A 197 -34.78 22.14 -3.96
N PRO A 198 -34.81 20.95 -4.58
CA PRO A 198 -33.83 20.59 -5.58
C PRO A 198 -34.17 21.27 -6.91
N LYS A 199 -33.31 22.19 -7.34
CA LYS A 199 -33.22 22.63 -8.75
C LYS A 199 -31.85 22.23 -9.30
N SER A 200 -31.76 20.98 -9.73
CA SER A 200 -31.05 20.56 -10.95
C SER A 200 -31.37 19.08 -11.13
N ALA A 201 -32.27 18.78 -12.08
CA ALA A 201 -32.47 17.42 -12.52
C ALA A 201 -31.21 16.99 -13.25
N LEU A 202 -30.41 16.12 -12.62
CA LEU A 202 -29.39 15.36 -13.31
C LEU A 202 -30.11 14.59 -14.43
N CYS A 203 -29.76 14.84 -15.68
CA CYS A 203 -30.25 14.04 -16.79
C CYS A 203 -29.60 12.65 -16.65
N VAL A 204 -30.30 11.74 -15.98
CA VAL A 204 -29.94 10.32 -15.94
C VAL A 204 -30.31 9.77 -17.31
N THR A 205 -29.35 9.73 -18.23
CA THR A 205 -29.47 8.81 -19.36
C THR A 205 -29.55 7.42 -18.76
N ALA A 206 -30.66 6.72 -18.97
CA ALA A 206 -30.83 5.35 -18.52
C ALA A 206 -29.78 4.48 -19.22
N SER A 207 -28.58 4.39 -18.63
CA SER A 207 -27.57 3.44 -19.03
C SER A 207 -28.15 2.06 -18.78
N SER A 208 -28.11 1.20 -19.80
CA SER A 208 -28.36 -0.24 -19.60
C SER A 208 -27.54 -0.72 -18.41
N ALA A 209 -28.14 -1.51 -17.52
CA ALA A 209 -27.41 -2.08 -16.39
C ALA A 209 -26.17 -2.84 -16.89
N LYS A 210 -24.98 -2.48 -16.39
CA LYS A 210 -23.69 -3.08 -16.75
C LYS A 210 -23.25 -4.08 -15.69
N LYS A 211 -22.54 -5.12 -16.11
CA LYS A 211 -21.78 -6.02 -15.24
C LYS A 211 -20.37 -5.46 -15.04
N ILE A 212 -20.13 -4.94 -13.84
CA ILE A 212 -18.93 -4.17 -13.50
C ILE A 212 -18.03 -4.96 -12.57
N LEU A 213 -16.75 -5.04 -12.93
CA LEU A 213 -15.68 -5.52 -12.07
C LEU A 213 -14.93 -4.33 -11.45
N ILE A 214 -14.73 -4.34 -10.14
CA ILE A 214 -13.82 -3.40 -9.47
C ILE A 214 -12.63 -4.19 -8.93
N MET A 215 -11.43 -3.92 -9.47
CA MET A 215 -10.20 -4.51 -8.96
C MET A 215 -9.83 -3.83 -7.64
N GLY A 216 -10.03 -4.54 -6.52
CA GLY A 216 -10.01 -3.95 -5.19
C GLY A 216 -11.42 -3.60 -4.69
N GLY A 217 -11.62 -2.37 -4.23
CA GLY A 217 -12.96 -1.88 -3.87
C GLY A 217 -13.23 -1.77 -2.37
N THR A 218 -12.53 -2.54 -1.52
CA THR A 218 -12.84 -2.64 -0.08
C THR A 218 -12.30 -1.50 0.78
N ARG A 219 -11.60 -0.53 0.18
CA ARG A 219 -11.00 0.60 0.89
C ARG A 219 -11.19 1.92 0.14
N PHE A 220 -11.33 2.98 0.93
CA PHE A 220 -11.31 4.38 0.50
C PHE A 220 -12.13 4.64 -0.77
N ILE A 221 -11.50 4.94 -1.92
CA ILE A 221 -12.19 5.25 -3.20
C ILE A 221 -13.23 4.18 -3.55
N GLY A 222 -12.86 2.90 -3.45
CA GLY A 222 -13.72 1.79 -3.83
C GLY A 222 -14.99 1.67 -3.01
N VAL A 223 -14.96 2.09 -1.74
CA VAL A 223 -16.09 2.05 -0.82
C VAL A 223 -17.17 3.04 -1.25
N PHE A 224 -16.78 4.21 -1.75
CA PHE A 224 -17.71 5.22 -2.26
C PHE A 224 -18.15 4.91 -3.69
N LEU A 225 -17.22 4.48 -4.56
CA LEU A 225 -17.50 4.15 -5.95
C LEU A 225 -18.52 3.02 -6.09
N SER A 226 -18.30 1.90 -5.39
CA SER A 226 -19.19 0.73 -5.45
C SER A 226 -20.63 1.09 -5.07
N ARG A 227 -20.82 1.96 -4.05
CA ARG A 227 -22.15 2.44 -3.65
C ARG A 227 -22.85 3.22 -4.74
N LEU A 228 -22.13 4.14 -5.40
CA LEU A 228 -22.71 4.94 -6.47
C LEU A 228 -23.13 4.05 -7.64
N LEU A 229 -22.27 3.10 -8.04
CA LEU A 229 -22.56 2.18 -9.14
C LEU A 229 -23.73 1.22 -8.82
N VAL A 230 -23.81 0.68 -7.60
CA VAL A 230 -24.96 -0.14 -7.16
C VAL A 230 -26.23 0.70 -7.13
N LYS A 231 -26.14 1.95 -6.65
CA LYS A 231 -27.28 2.88 -6.62
C LYS A 231 -27.79 3.24 -8.02
N GLU A 232 -26.91 3.26 -9.02
CA GLU A 232 -27.27 3.43 -10.44
C GLU A 232 -27.83 2.15 -11.09
N GLY A 233 -27.93 1.05 -10.33
CA GLY A 233 -28.54 -0.20 -10.78
C GLY A 233 -27.59 -1.13 -11.52
N HIS A 234 -26.27 -0.91 -11.45
CA HIS A 234 -25.28 -1.80 -12.04
C HIS A 234 -25.03 -3.03 -11.17
N GLN A 235 -24.66 -4.15 -11.80
CA GLN A 235 -24.21 -5.34 -11.10
C GLN A 235 -22.72 -5.17 -10.78
N VAL A 236 -22.38 -4.96 -9.52
CA VAL A 236 -21.01 -4.65 -9.10
C VAL A 236 -20.37 -5.85 -8.41
N THR A 237 -19.24 -6.31 -8.94
CA THR A 237 -18.40 -7.36 -8.36
C THR A 237 -17.07 -6.78 -7.91
N LEU A 238 -16.71 -6.97 -6.64
CA LEU A 238 -15.38 -6.65 -6.14
C LEU A 238 -14.43 -7.83 -6.34
N PHE A 239 -13.25 -7.59 -6.90
CA PHE A 239 -12.18 -8.59 -6.95
C PHE A 239 -11.16 -8.34 -5.84
N THR A 240 -11.11 -9.21 -4.83
CA THR A 240 -10.15 -9.07 -3.73
C THR A 240 -9.63 -10.39 -3.20
N ARG A 241 -8.52 -10.33 -2.44
CA ARG A 241 -7.96 -11.51 -1.74
C ARG A 241 -8.86 -12.06 -0.62
N GLY A 242 -9.96 -11.37 -0.26
CA GLY A 242 -10.85 -11.78 0.82
C GLY A 242 -10.22 -11.71 2.23
N LYS A 243 -9.22 -10.83 2.43
CA LYS A 243 -8.56 -10.61 3.74
C LYS A 243 -9.32 -9.64 4.65
N ALA A 244 -10.27 -8.90 4.10
CA ALA A 244 -11.09 -7.92 4.81
C ALA A 244 -12.55 -8.08 4.36
N PRO A 245 -13.53 -7.62 5.16
CA PRO A 245 -14.91 -7.54 4.73
C PRO A 245 -15.05 -6.81 3.40
N ILE A 246 -15.96 -7.30 2.55
CA ILE A 246 -16.17 -6.75 1.20
C ILE A 246 -16.95 -5.44 1.22
N SER A 247 -17.68 -5.20 2.30
CA SER A 247 -18.42 -3.98 2.57
C SER A 247 -18.22 -3.57 4.04
N GLN A 248 -18.39 -2.28 4.29
CA GLN A 248 -18.44 -1.72 5.64
C GLN A 248 -19.44 -0.59 5.62
N GLN A 249 -20.21 -0.41 6.69
CA GLN A 249 -21.18 0.69 6.80
C GLN A 249 -20.44 2.02 6.90
N LEU A 250 -20.90 3.03 6.15
CA LEU A 250 -20.31 4.36 6.22
C LEU A 250 -20.77 5.10 7.47
N PRO A 251 -19.92 5.98 8.04
CA PRO A 251 -20.34 6.95 9.02
C PRO A 251 -21.57 7.76 8.55
N GLY A 252 -22.71 7.59 9.23
CA GLY A 252 -23.96 8.30 8.91
C GLY A 252 -24.86 7.62 7.86
N GLU A 253 -24.50 6.43 7.37
CA GLU A 253 -25.35 5.61 6.51
C GLU A 253 -26.38 4.83 7.35
N SER A 254 -27.64 4.83 6.91
CA SER A 254 -28.70 4.09 7.61
C SER A 254 -28.51 2.57 7.46
N ASP A 255 -29.01 1.80 8.43
CA ASP A 255 -28.93 0.34 8.38
C ASP A 255 -29.64 -0.23 7.14
N GLN A 256 -30.74 0.41 6.72
CA GLN A 256 -31.49 0.03 5.54
C GLN A 256 -30.70 0.28 4.25
N ASP A 257 -30.04 1.43 4.12
CA ASP A 257 -29.22 1.75 2.95
C ASP A 257 -28.01 0.81 2.85
N TYR A 258 -27.38 0.52 4.00
CA TYR A 258 -26.25 -0.42 4.04
C TYR A 258 -26.69 -1.85 3.72
N ALA A 259 -27.83 -2.31 4.23
CA ALA A 259 -28.38 -3.61 3.92
C ALA A 259 -28.73 -3.74 2.42
N ASP A 260 -29.34 -2.70 1.84
CA ASP A 260 -29.65 -2.66 0.40
C ASP A 260 -28.38 -2.73 -0.45
N PHE A 261 -27.37 -1.91 -0.13
CA PHE A 261 -26.08 -1.93 -0.81
C PHE A 261 -25.36 -3.28 -0.68
N SER A 262 -25.21 -3.78 0.55
CA SER A 262 -24.43 -5.00 0.82
C SER A 262 -25.07 -6.25 0.21
N SER A 263 -26.40 -6.32 0.13
CA SER A 263 -27.12 -7.44 -0.50
C SER A 263 -26.93 -7.53 -2.02
N LYS A 264 -26.61 -6.41 -2.68
CA LYS A 264 -26.41 -6.32 -4.15
C LYS A 264 -24.94 -6.44 -4.55
N LEU A 265 -24.01 -6.32 -3.61
CA LEU A 265 -22.59 -6.34 -3.87
C LEU A 265 -22.09 -7.78 -4.02
N LEU A 266 -21.49 -8.09 -5.17
CA LEU A 266 -20.89 -9.39 -5.45
C LEU A 266 -19.40 -9.38 -5.13
N HIS A 267 -18.81 -10.56 -4.95
CA HIS A 267 -17.40 -10.70 -4.65
C HIS A 267 -16.78 -11.90 -5.38
N LEU A 268 -15.70 -11.61 -6.11
CA LEU A 268 -14.82 -12.61 -6.70
C LEU A 268 -13.52 -12.65 -5.89
N LYS A 269 -13.29 -13.75 -5.19
CA LYS A 269 -12.10 -13.91 -4.35
C LYS A 269 -10.92 -14.38 -5.20
N GLY A 270 -9.85 -13.60 -5.24
CA GLY A 270 -8.62 -13.94 -5.96
C GLY A 270 -7.44 -13.04 -5.60
N ASP A 271 -6.24 -13.47 -5.96
CA ASP A 271 -5.06 -12.62 -5.93
C ASP A 271 -4.78 -12.09 -7.34
N ARG A 272 -4.60 -10.78 -7.49
CA ARG A 272 -4.31 -10.16 -8.79
C ARG A 272 -2.99 -10.63 -9.37
N MET A 273 -2.09 -11.11 -8.51
CA MET A 273 -0.77 -11.63 -8.91
C MET A 273 -0.83 -13.08 -9.38
N ASP A 274 -1.96 -13.75 -9.23
CA ASP A 274 -2.22 -15.06 -9.82
C ASP A 274 -2.84 -14.84 -11.22
N PHE A 275 -1.97 -14.65 -12.21
CA PHE A 275 -2.38 -14.26 -13.55
C PHE A 275 -3.22 -15.34 -14.24
N ASP A 276 -2.96 -16.61 -13.97
CA ASP A 276 -3.74 -17.74 -14.53
C ASP A 276 -5.13 -17.79 -13.91
N PHE A 277 -5.24 -17.58 -12.59
CA PHE A 277 -6.53 -17.44 -11.93
C PHE A 277 -7.32 -16.24 -12.43
N VAL A 278 -6.67 -15.07 -12.56
CA VAL A 278 -7.32 -13.86 -13.11
C VAL A 278 -7.84 -14.14 -14.52
N LYS A 279 -7.03 -14.74 -15.40
CA LYS A 279 -7.45 -15.06 -16.77
C LYS A 279 -8.65 -16.00 -16.81
N SER A 280 -8.53 -17.12 -16.11
CA SER A 280 -9.58 -18.15 -16.12
C SER A 280 -10.88 -17.69 -15.45
N SER A 281 -10.80 -17.03 -14.29
CA SER A 281 -11.98 -16.56 -13.56
C SER A 281 -12.72 -15.43 -14.27
N LEU A 282 -12.00 -14.44 -14.80
CA LEU A 282 -12.63 -13.32 -15.50
C LEU A 282 -13.21 -13.72 -16.85
N ALA A 283 -12.55 -14.63 -17.59
CA ALA A 283 -13.08 -15.16 -18.84
C ALA A 283 -14.35 -16.01 -18.63
N ALA A 284 -14.44 -16.75 -17.52
CA ALA A 284 -15.61 -17.56 -17.18
C ALA A 284 -16.80 -16.69 -16.72
N GLU A 285 -16.53 -15.65 -15.94
CA GLU A 285 -17.55 -14.79 -15.35
C GLU A 285 -18.08 -13.74 -16.36
N GLY A 286 -17.20 -13.13 -17.14
CA GLY A 286 -17.51 -12.05 -18.08
C GLY A 286 -17.88 -10.72 -17.40
N PHE A 287 -17.40 -9.61 -17.96
CA PHE A 287 -17.69 -8.25 -17.48
C PHE A 287 -17.74 -7.26 -18.64
N ASP A 288 -18.63 -6.27 -18.54
CA ASP A 288 -18.76 -5.20 -19.54
C ASP A 288 -17.73 -4.09 -19.27
N VAL A 289 -17.48 -3.78 -17.99
CA VAL A 289 -16.62 -2.67 -17.56
C VAL A 289 -15.73 -3.08 -16.40
N VAL A 290 -14.47 -2.63 -16.44
CA VAL A 290 -13.51 -2.80 -15.35
C VAL A 290 -13.14 -1.44 -14.77
N TYR A 291 -13.24 -1.28 -13.46
CA TYR A 291 -12.57 -0.23 -12.70
C TYR A 291 -11.32 -0.80 -12.04
N ASP A 292 -10.13 -0.47 -12.54
CA ASP A 292 -8.89 -0.82 -11.86
C ASP A 292 -8.38 0.35 -11.01
N ILE A 293 -8.79 0.33 -9.73
CA ILE A 293 -8.37 1.31 -8.74
C ILE A 293 -7.09 0.94 -8.00
N ASN A 294 -6.56 -0.26 -8.23
CA ASN A 294 -5.43 -0.83 -7.49
C ASN A 294 -4.22 -1.17 -8.39
N GLY A 295 -4.34 -1.04 -9.71
CA GLY A 295 -3.28 -1.35 -10.67
C GLY A 295 -2.05 -0.50 -10.45
N ARG A 296 -0.89 -1.14 -10.30
CA ARG A 296 0.39 -0.47 -10.07
C ARG A 296 1.30 -0.55 -11.28
N GLU A 297 1.30 -1.68 -11.96
CA GLU A 297 2.24 -2.01 -13.04
C GLU A 297 1.46 -2.56 -14.24
N ALA A 298 1.99 -2.35 -15.44
CA ALA A 298 1.32 -2.74 -16.69
C ALA A 298 1.08 -4.26 -16.78
N ASN A 299 2.04 -5.07 -16.30
CA ASN A 299 1.94 -6.53 -16.29
C ASN A 299 0.81 -7.06 -15.38
N GLU A 300 0.32 -6.26 -14.42
CA GLU A 300 -0.83 -6.62 -13.59
C GLU A 300 -2.17 -6.37 -14.31
N VAL A 301 -2.17 -5.64 -15.42
CA VAL A 301 -3.36 -5.27 -16.20
C VAL A 301 -3.51 -6.15 -17.44
N GLU A 302 -2.41 -6.59 -18.04
CA GLU A 302 -2.43 -7.48 -19.21
C GLU A 302 -3.33 -8.71 -19.02
N PRO A 303 -3.29 -9.45 -17.90
CA PRO A 303 -4.14 -10.64 -17.72
C PRO A 303 -5.64 -10.31 -17.71
N ILE A 304 -6.02 -9.11 -17.27
CA ILE A 304 -7.42 -8.65 -17.24
C ILE A 304 -7.90 -8.36 -18.66
N LEU A 305 -7.09 -7.64 -19.44
CA LEU A 305 -7.40 -7.32 -20.84
C LEU A 305 -7.43 -8.58 -21.71
N ASP A 306 -6.51 -9.51 -21.48
CA ASP A 306 -6.49 -10.81 -22.18
C ASP A 306 -7.75 -11.64 -21.89
N ALA A 307 -8.28 -11.58 -20.67
CA ALA A 307 -9.45 -12.34 -20.25
C ALA A 307 -10.78 -11.76 -20.75
N LEU A 308 -10.81 -10.46 -21.03
CA LEU A 308 -12.01 -9.70 -21.37
C LEU A 308 -11.83 -8.98 -22.72
N PRO A 309 -11.76 -9.71 -23.84
CA PRO A 309 -11.51 -9.11 -25.16
C PRO A 309 -12.63 -8.21 -25.67
N ASN A 310 -13.86 -8.38 -25.14
CA ASN A 310 -15.05 -7.60 -25.53
C ASN A 310 -15.40 -6.51 -24.50
N LEU A 311 -14.43 -6.08 -23.70
CA LEU A 311 -14.67 -5.07 -22.67
C LEU A 311 -15.15 -3.76 -23.29
N GLU A 312 -16.29 -3.25 -22.84
CA GLU A 312 -16.85 -1.99 -23.32
C GLU A 312 -16.00 -0.80 -22.86
N GLN A 313 -15.45 -0.85 -21.64
CA GLN A 313 -14.59 0.21 -21.11
C GLN A 313 -13.67 -0.29 -19.98
N TYR A 314 -12.40 0.14 -20.01
CA TYR A 314 -11.44 -0.02 -18.94
C TYR A 314 -11.16 1.33 -18.25
N ILE A 315 -11.60 1.50 -17.01
CA ILE A 315 -11.46 2.74 -16.25
C ILE A 315 -10.35 2.58 -15.21
N TYR A 316 -9.28 3.36 -15.35
CA TYR A 316 -8.05 3.22 -14.59
C TYR A 316 -7.84 4.36 -13.60
N CYS A 317 -7.47 4.03 -12.35
CA CYS A 317 -7.01 5.01 -11.36
C CYS A 317 -5.50 5.18 -11.44
N SER A 318 -5.05 6.13 -12.23
CA SER A 318 -3.65 6.55 -12.29
C SER A 318 -3.29 7.44 -11.10
N SER A 319 -2.37 8.40 -11.26
CA SER A 319 -2.02 9.38 -10.23
C SER A 319 -1.44 10.62 -10.87
N ALA A 320 -1.77 11.81 -10.36
CA ALA A 320 -1.05 13.01 -10.75
C ALA A 320 0.45 12.94 -10.38
N GLY A 321 0.82 12.07 -9.43
CA GLY A 321 2.21 11.86 -9.04
C GLY A 321 3.12 11.31 -10.14
N VAL A 322 2.59 11.00 -11.33
CA VAL A 322 3.34 10.65 -12.54
C VAL A 322 3.99 11.85 -13.22
N TYR A 323 3.55 13.09 -13.01
CA TYR A 323 4.10 14.25 -13.72
C TYR A 323 5.56 14.54 -13.35
N LEU A 324 6.33 14.94 -14.35
CA LEU A 324 7.66 15.50 -14.21
C LEU A 324 7.59 16.91 -13.63
N LYS A 325 8.52 17.24 -12.74
CA LYS A 325 8.64 18.60 -12.19
C LYS A 325 8.76 19.61 -13.34
N THR A 326 7.99 20.68 -13.27
CA THR A 326 7.91 21.75 -14.27
C THR A 326 7.87 23.10 -13.58
N ASP A 327 8.28 24.14 -14.31
CA ASP A 327 8.12 25.54 -13.91
C ASP A 327 6.82 26.16 -14.48
N TYR A 328 6.13 25.45 -15.39
CA TYR A 328 4.86 25.86 -15.98
C TYR A 328 3.71 25.16 -15.26
N LEU A 329 2.95 25.90 -14.47
CA LEU A 329 1.87 25.39 -13.64
C LEU A 329 0.53 26.06 -14.01
N PRO A 330 -0.62 25.41 -13.80
CA PRO A 330 -0.80 24.05 -13.23
C PRO A 330 -0.37 22.94 -14.19
N HIS A 331 -0.25 21.71 -13.69
CA HIS A 331 -0.08 20.55 -14.55
C HIS A 331 -1.33 20.26 -15.41
N PHE A 332 -1.11 19.96 -16.69
CA PHE A 332 -2.14 19.49 -17.63
C PHE A 332 -1.89 18.03 -18.01
N GLU A 333 -2.92 17.33 -18.50
CA GLU A 333 -2.85 15.89 -18.79
C GLU A 333 -1.82 15.52 -19.87
N VAL A 334 -1.47 16.49 -20.71
CA VAL A 334 -0.48 16.39 -21.79
C VAL A 334 0.96 16.60 -21.32
N ASP A 335 1.17 17.04 -20.07
CA ASP A 335 2.50 17.29 -19.55
C ASP A 335 3.31 16.00 -19.45
N ALA A 336 4.63 16.14 -19.56
CA ALA A 336 5.56 15.03 -19.49
C ALA A 336 5.45 14.29 -18.14
N GLY A 337 5.45 12.96 -18.22
CA GLY A 337 5.61 12.09 -17.06
C GLY A 337 7.07 12.02 -16.61
N ASP A 338 7.29 11.84 -15.31
CA ASP A 338 8.60 11.62 -14.70
C ASP A 338 9.02 10.15 -14.83
N PRO A 339 10.07 9.83 -15.60
CA PRO A 339 10.58 8.46 -15.72
C PRO A 339 11.09 7.89 -14.40
N LYS A 340 11.41 8.75 -13.42
CA LYS A 340 11.86 8.38 -12.07
C LYS A 340 10.73 8.42 -11.05
N SER A 341 9.48 8.63 -11.48
CA SER A 341 8.35 8.63 -10.56
C SER A 341 8.23 7.29 -9.85
N ARG A 342 7.92 7.34 -8.55
CA ARG A 342 7.44 6.16 -7.80
C ARG A 342 6.17 5.55 -8.38
N HIS A 343 5.47 6.27 -9.26
CA HIS A 343 4.25 5.85 -9.92
C HIS A 343 4.47 5.58 -11.41
N LYS A 344 5.72 5.40 -11.87
CA LYS A 344 6.04 5.14 -13.29
C LYS A 344 5.25 3.97 -13.88
N GLY A 345 5.02 2.91 -13.11
CA GLY A 345 4.23 1.75 -13.53
C GLY A 345 2.81 2.12 -13.93
N LYS A 346 2.22 3.17 -13.33
CA LYS A 346 0.90 3.69 -13.71
C LYS A 346 0.92 4.37 -15.07
N LEU A 347 2.01 5.07 -15.40
CA LEU A 347 2.20 5.69 -16.71
C LEU A 347 2.48 4.64 -17.79
N GLU A 348 3.23 3.59 -17.44
CA GLU A 348 3.43 2.41 -18.28
C GLU A 348 2.11 1.68 -18.54
N THR A 349 1.22 1.57 -17.54
CA THR A 349 -0.14 1.03 -17.71
C THR A 349 -0.98 1.87 -18.66
N GLU A 350 -0.93 3.20 -18.56
CA GLU A 350 -1.63 4.07 -19.53
C GLU A 350 -1.11 3.82 -20.96
N SER A 351 0.21 3.65 -21.12
CA SER A 351 0.84 3.34 -22.41
C SER A 351 0.41 1.97 -22.94
N LEU A 352 0.28 0.97 -22.05
CA LEU A 352 -0.26 -0.35 -22.39
C LEU A 352 -1.71 -0.23 -22.89
N LEU A 353 -2.57 0.51 -22.18
CA LEU A 353 -3.97 0.70 -22.58
C LEU A 353 -4.09 1.36 -23.96
N VAL A 354 -3.23 2.33 -24.27
CA VAL A 354 -3.10 2.90 -25.62
C VAL A 354 -2.69 1.83 -26.63
N SER A 355 -1.65 1.05 -26.34
CA SER A 355 -1.12 0.03 -27.26
C SER A 355 -2.09 -1.12 -27.56
N ARG A 356 -2.96 -1.45 -26.60
CA ARG A 356 -3.98 -2.49 -26.72
C ARG A 356 -5.22 -2.01 -27.47
N ASP A 357 -5.30 -0.71 -27.76
CA ASP A 357 -6.39 -0.04 -28.48
C ASP A 357 -7.81 -0.27 -27.90
N VAL A 358 -7.89 -0.68 -26.62
CA VAL A 358 -9.16 -0.86 -25.91
C VAL A 358 -9.83 0.49 -25.66
N ASN A 359 -11.15 0.50 -25.43
CA ASN A 359 -11.78 1.70 -24.90
C ASN A 359 -11.36 1.87 -23.43
N TRP A 360 -10.59 2.90 -23.12
CA TRP A 360 -10.10 3.15 -21.77
C TRP A 360 -10.32 4.59 -21.32
N THR A 361 -10.35 4.83 -20.01
CA THR A 361 -10.31 6.17 -19.42
C THR A 361 -9.40 6.15 -18.21
N SER A 362 -8.48 7.11 -18.09
CA SER A 362 -7.56 7.21 -16.95
C SER A 362 -7.84 8.46 -16.12
N LEU A 363 -7.97 8.30 -14.81
CA LEU A 363 -8.16 9.41 -13.88
C LEU A 363 -6.91 9.57 -13.02
N ARG A 364 -6.34 10.78 -12.98
CA ARG A 364 -5.13 11.15 -12.24
C ARG A 364 -5.49 12.03 -11.05
N PRO A 365 -5.83 11.43 -9.89
CA PRO A 365 -6.13 12.22 -8.70
C PRO A 365 -4.89 12.87 -8.09
N VAL A 366 -5.07 14.06 -7.52
CA VAL A 366 -4.07 14.76 -6.67
C VAL A 366 -4.49 14.65 -5.20
N TYR A 367 -3.57 14.24 -4.31
CA TYR A 367 -3.72 14.15 -2.85
C TYR A 367 -5.17 13.97 -2.38
N ILE A 368 -5.63 12.72 -2.43
CA ILE A 368 -7.02 12.39 -2.08
C ILE A 368 -7.17 12.40 -0.56
N TYR A 369 -8.23 13.05 -0.09
CA TYR A 369 -8.57 13.15 1.32
C TYR A 369 -10.06 12.88 1.55
N GLY A 370 -10.46 12.75 2.81
CA GLY A 370 -11.84 12.45 3.19
C GLY A 370 -11.96 11.19 4.04
N PRO A 371 -13.19 10.81 4.42
CA PRO A 371 -13.42 9.70 5.33
C PRO A 371 -12.90 8.37 4.78
N LEU A 372 -12.46 7.50 5.68
CA LEU A 372 -11.91 6.16 5.42
C LEU A 372 -10.61 6.15 4.62
N ASN A 373 -9.90 7.29 4.56
CA ASN A 373 -8.56 7.34 4.01
C ASN A 373 -7.64 6.45 4.83
N TYR A 374 -6.88 5.58 4.18
CA TYR A 374 -5.91 4.69 4.83
C TYR A 374 -4.53 5.34 4.98
N ASN A 375 -4.28 6.44 4.27
CA ASN A 375 -3.07 7.25 4.42
C ASN A 375 -3.44 8.76 4.45
N PRO A 376 -4.16 9.20 5.50
CA PRO A 376 -4.67 10.55 5.61
C PRO A 376 -3.55 11.55 5.85
N VAL A 377 -3.37 12.46 4.89
CA VAL A 377 -2.38 13.54 4.98
C VAL A 377 -2.86 14.67 5.89
N GLU A 378 -4.18 14.83 6.00
CA GLU A 378 -4.85 15.81 6.85
C GLU A 378 -4.70 15.49 8.35
N GLU A 379 -4.64 14.20 8.72
CA GLU A 379 -4.44 13.78 10.12
C GLU A 379 -3.11 14.29 10.69
N TRP A 380 -2.09 14.46 9.85
CA TRP A 380 -0.81 15.05 10.26
C TRP A 380 -1.02 16.46 10.86
N PHE A 381 -1.90 17.28 10.28
CA PHE A 381 -2.23 18.61 10.82
C PHE A 381 -3.13 18.49 12.04
N PHE A 382 -4.17 17.64 11.97
CA PHE A 382 -5.13 17.48 13.07
C PHE A 382 -4.46 16.99 14.36
N HIS A 383 -3.45 16.13 14.29
CA HIS A 383 -2.69 15.71 15.47
C HIS A 383 -1.98 16.89 16.17
N ARG A 384 -1.37 17.80 15.40
CA ARG A 384 -0.65 18.97 15.94
C ARG A 384 -1.63 19.99 16.53
N LEU A 385 -2.72 20.24 15.82
CA LEU A 385 -3.82 21.09 16.27
C LEU A 385 -4.46 20.57 17.57
N LYS A 386 -4.79 19.28 17.61
CA LYS A 386 -5.38 18.63 18.80
C LYS A 386 -4.43 18.67 20.01
N ALA A 387 -3.13 18.61 19.77
CA ALA A 387 -2.11 18.70 20.82
C ALA A 387 -1.77 20.15 21.22
N GLY A 388 -2.33 21.17 20.55
CA GLY A 388 -2.01 22.57 20.79
C GLY A 388 -0.56 22.93 20.48
N ARG A 389 0.07 22.22 19.53
CA ARG A 389 1.48 22.38 19.19
C ARG A 389 1.67 23.28 17.97
N PRO A 390 2.77 24.05 17.88
CA PRO A 390 3.14 24.74 16.66
C PRO A 390 3.30 23.75 15.50
N ILE A 391 2.91 24.16 14.30
CA ILE A 391 2.96 23.32 13.10
C ILE A 391 4.23 23.66 12.31
N PRO A 392 5.19 22.73 12.18
CA PRO A 392 6.39 22.96 11.38
C PRO A 392 6.07 22.91 9.88
N ILE A 393 6.29 24.02 9.16
CA ILE A 393 6.05 24.14 7.72
C ILE A 393 7.39 24.34 7.00
N PRO A 394 7.70 23.59 5.93
CA PRO A 394 8.97 23.72 5.23
C PRO A 394 9.08 25.03 4.43
N ASN A 395 10.26 25.64 4.45
CA ASN A 395 10.62 26.88 3.79
C ASN A 395 9.64 28.02 4.16
N SER A 396 9.14 28.78 3.19
CA SER A 396 8.20 29.89 3.44
C SER A 396 6.75 29.45 3.63
N GLY A 397 6.42 28.17 3.40
CA GLY A 397 5.05 27.66 3.41
C GLY A 397 4.16 28.16 2.27
N MET A 398 4.71 28.95 1.34
CA MET A 398 4.00 29.50 0.17
C MET A 398 3.95 28.54 -1.02
N GLN A 399 4.57 27.36 -0.90
CA GLN A 399 4.41 26.28 -1.87
C GLN A 399 2.93 25.92 -1.99
N ILE A 400 2.46 25.78 -3.23
CA ILE A 400 1.05 25.56 -3.56
C ILE A 400 0.83 24.08 -3.80
N THR A 401 -0.20 23.53 -3.17
CA THR A 401 -0.70 22.17 -3.36
C THR A 401 -2.20 22.18 -3.66
N GLN A 402 -2.75 21.01 -3.93
CA GLN A 402 -4.16 20.80 -4.23
C GLN A 402 -4.60 19.45 -3.67
N LEU A 403 -5.82 19.38 -3.16
CA LEU A 403 -6.37 18.15 -2.59
C LEU A 403 -7.76 17.90 -3.20
N GLY A 404 -8.08 16.64 -3.48
CA GLY A 404 -9.38 16.22 -4.00
C GLY A 404 -10.15 15.38 -2.99
N HIS A 405 -11.43 15.69 -2.79
CA HIS A 405 -12.26 14.91 -1.86
C HIS A 405 -12.64 13.55 -2.47
N VAL A 406 -12.60 12.48 -1.66
CA VAL A 406 -12.84 11.10 -2.13
C VAL A 406 -14.23 10.90 -2.74
N LYS A 407 -15.25 11.59 -2.23
CA LYS A 407 -16.62 11.52 -2.78
C LYS A 407 -16.71 12.17 -4.17
N ASP A 408 -16.00 13.28 -4.38
CA ASP A 408 -15.94 13.95 -5.68
C ASP A 408 -15.20 13.09 -6.71
N LEU A 409 -14.11 12.43 -6.29
CA LEU A 409 -13.38 11.48 -7.11
C LEU A 409 -14.26 10.27 -7.49
N ALA A 410 -15.02 9.71 -6.55
CA ALA A 410 -15.96 8.63 -6.84
C ALA A 410 -17.03 9.06 -7.86
N LYS A 411 -17.53 10.30 -7.77
CA LYS A 411 -18.43 10.88 -8.78
C LYS A 411 -17.77 11.05 -10.14
N ALA A 412 -16.49 11.42 -10.20
CA ALA A 412 -15.75 11.49 -11.46
C ALA A 412 -15.66 10.11 -12.13
N PHE A 413 -15.38 9.06 -11.35
CA PHE A 413 -15.36 7.68 -11.84
C PHE A 413 -16.71 7.26 -12.43
N VAL A 414 -17.82 7.63 -11.78
CA VAL A 414 -19.17 7.37 -12.29
C VAL A 414 -19.43 8.13 -13.59
N GLN A 415 -19.06 9.41 -13.68
CA GLN A 415 -19.33 10.25 -14.85
C GLN A 415 -18.57 9.86 -16.12
N VAL A 416 -17.48 9.10 -16.01
CA VAL A 416 -16.77 8.58 -17.18
C VAL A 416 -17.36 7.29 -17.74
N LEU A 417 -18.23 6.61 -16.98
CA LEU A 417 -18.84 5.35 -17.38
C LEU A 417 -19.72 5.54 -18.61
N GLY A 418 -19.39 4.85 -19.70
CA GLY A 418 -20.14 4.93 -20.96
C GLY A 418 -20.12 6.30 -21.64
N ASN A 419 -19.31 7.24 -21.16
CA ASN A 419 -19.21 8.58 -21.73
C ASN A 419 -18.23 8.58 -22.90
N GLU A 420 -18.74 8.76 -24.12
CA GLU A 420 -17.92 8.78 -25.33
C GLU A 420 -16.80 9.82 -25.29
N LYS A 421 -17.02 10.97 -24.64
CA LYS A 421 -15.99 12.02 -24.47
C LYS A 421 -14.88 11.61 -23.51
N ALA A 422 -15.09 10.58 -22.71
CA ALA A 422 -14.09 10.02 -21.81
C ALA A 422 -13.27 8.90 -22.47
N SER A 423 -13.68 8.42 -23.64
CA SER A 423 -13.00 7.35 -24.36
C SER A 423 -11.59 7.76 -24.78
N LYS A 424 -10.61 6.92 -24.42
CA LYS A 424 -9.17 7.09 -24.66
C LYS A 424 -8.64 8.44 -24.14
N GLN A 425 -9.20 8.91 -23.02
CA GLN A 425 -8.82 10.17 -22.39
C GLN A 425 -8.22 9.97 -21.00
N VAL A 426 -7.31 10.88 -20.66
CA VAL A 426 -6.82 11.11 -19.31
C VAL A 426 -7.50 12.35 -18.73
N PHE A 427 -7.85 12.32 -17.44
CA PHE A 427 -8.39 13.47 -16.69
C PHE A 427 -7.69 13.66 -15.35
N ASN A 428 -7.26 14.88 -15.06
CA ASN A 428 -6.86 15.28 -13.72
C ASN A 428 -8.10 15.54 -12.85
N ILE A 429 -8.11 14.97 -11.64
CA ILE A 429 -9.24 15.08 -10.71
C ILE A 429 -8.75 15.61 -9.36
N SER A 430 -9.24 16.77 -8.94
CA SER A 430 -8.91 17.37 -7.65
C SER A 430 -9.90 18.48 -7.27
N GLY A 431 -9.72 19.12 -6.12
CA GLY A 431 -10.53 20.26 -5.69
C GLY A 431 -10.35 21.48 -6.60
N GLU A 432 -11.34 22.39 -6.63
CA GLU A 432 -11.35 23.51 -7.57
C GLU A 432 -10.27 24.57 -7.29
N LYS A 433 -9.95 24.80 -6.01
CA LYS A 433 -8.97 25.81 -5.60
C LYS A 433 -7.65 25.19 -5.20
N TYR A 434 -6.58 25.97 -5.35
CA TYR A 434 -5.26 25.64 -4.85
C TYR A 434 -5.04 26.25 -3.47
N VAL A 435 -4.14 25.67 -2.69
CA VAL A 435 -3.87 26.10 -1.31
C VAL A 435 -2.38 26.09 -1.02
N THR A 436 -1.88 27.07 -0.27
CA THR A 436 -0.50 27.05 0.22
C THR A 436 -0.35 26.06 1.39
N PHE A 437 0.86 25.65 1.75
CA PHE A 437 1.05 24.82 2.95
C PHE A 437 0.54 25.51 4.22
N ASP A 438 0.81 26.81 4.36
CA ASP A 438 0.26 27.64 5.43
C ASP A 438 -1.27 27.68 5.39
N GLY A 439 -1.84 27.87 4.20
CA GLY A 439 -3.29 27.91 4.01
C GLY A 439 -3.96 26.60 4.35
N LEU A 440 -3.29 25.46 4.09
CA LEU A 440 -3.79 24.14 4.41
C LEU A 440 -3.81 23.91 5.92
N ALA A 441 -2.77 24.32 6.64
CA ALA A 441 -2.73 24.23 8.10
C ALA A 441 -3.88 25.04 8.74
N ARG A 442 -4.13 26.28 8.25
CA ARG A 442 -5.27 27.11 8.67
C ARG A 442 -6.61 26.50 8.29
N ALA A 443 -6.73 25.91 7.10
CA ALA A 443 -7.95 25.22 6.66
C ALA A 443 -8.27 24.02 7.56
N CYS A 444 -7.26 23.24 7.96
CA CYS A 444 -7.41 22.15 8.92
C CYS A 444 -7.83 22.66 10.31
N ALA A 445 -7.27 23.78 10.78
CA ALA A 445 -7.66 24.40 12.05
C ALA A 445 -9.15 24.80 12.03
N LYS A 446 -9.56 25.52 10.99
CA LYS A 446 -10.96 25.91 10.78
C LYS A 446 -11.90 24.71 10.70
N ALA A 447 -11.52 23.67 9.95
CA ALA A 447 -12.32 22.46 9.79
C ALA A 447 -12.53 21.68 11.10
N GLY A 448 -11.50 21.62 11.95
CA GLY A 448 -11.58 20.95 13.25
C GLY A 448 -12.13 21.81 14.39
N GLY A 449 -12.42 23.10 14.14
CA GLY A 449 -12.86 24.05 15.16
C GLY A 449 -11.75 24.44 16.14
N PHE A 450 -10.48 24.38 15.72
CA PHE A 450 -9.33 24.78 16.52
C PHE A 450 -9.03 26.28 16.38
N PRO A 451 -8.31 26.89 17.34
CA PRO A 451 -7.74 28.23 17.18
C PRO A 451 -6.82 28.31 15.97
N GLU A 452 -6.55 29.54 15.51
CA GLU A 452 -5.55 29.80 14.47
C GLU A 452 -4.19 29.18 14.86
N PRO A 453 -3.57 28.35 14.01
CA PRO A 453 -2.36 27.62 14.39
C PRO A 453 -1.14 28.54 14.39
N GLU A 454 -0.26 28.35 15.37
CA GLU A 454 1.10 28.86 15.28
C GLU A 454 1.86 28.07 14.22
N LEU A 455 2.36 28.75 13.18
CA LEU A 455 3.16 28.15 12.12
C LEU A 455 4.64 28.43 12.37
N VAL A 456 5.46 27.39 12.29
CA VAL A 456 6.91 27.49 12.43
C VAL A 456 7.57 27.09 11.12
N HIS A 457 8.11 28.07 10.41
CA HIS A 457 8.86 27.84 9.19
C HIS A 457 10.27 27.32 9.49
N TYR A 458 10.71 26.31 8.73
CA TYR A 458 12.06 25.73 8.85
C TYR A 458 12.64 25.39 7.49
N ASN A 459 13.96 25.44 7.36
CA ASN A 459 14.66 25.00 6.15
C ASN A 459 14.94 23.50 6.24
N PRO A 460 14.33 22.64 5.40
CA PRO A 460 14.51 21.20 5.50
C PRO A 460 15.97 20.74 5.32
N LYS A 461 16.81 21.54 4.65
CA LYS A 461 18.23 21.22 4.43
C LYS A 461 19.08 21.32 5.71
N GLU A 462 18.55 21.94 6.76
CA GLU A 462 19.26 22.15 8.02
C GLU A 462 19.09 21.01 9.02
N PHE A 463 18.37 19.95 8.64
CA PHE A 463 18.00 18.84 9.48
C PHE A 463 18.28 17.51 8.79
N ASP A 464 18.69 16.51 9.56
CA ASP A 464 18.70 15.13 9.13
C ASP A 464 17.55 14.39 9.83
N PHE A 465 16.47 14.15 9.08
CA PHE A 465 15.31 13.40 9.58
C PHE A 465 15.48 11.88 9.38
N GLY A 466 16.62 11.42 8.86
CA GLY A 466 16.83 10.04 8.43
C GLY A 466 15.78 9.62 7.40
N LYS A 467 15.01 8.57 7.72
CA LYS A 467 13.93 8.07 6.86
C LYS A 467 12.57 8.70 7.15
N LYS A 468 12.44 9.49 8.22
CA LYS A 468 11.16 10.07 8.63
C LYS A 468 10.80 11.24 7.72
N LYS A 469 9.50 11.41 7.48
CA LYS A 469 8.97 12.57 6.76
C LYS A 469 8.56 13.63 7.76
N SER A 470 9.27 14.75 7.77
CA SER A 470 8.93 15.93 8.56
C SER A 470 7.69 16.68 8.04
N PHE A 471 7.25 16.40 6.81
CA PHE A 471 6.07 17.01 6.21
C PHE A 471 5.37 16.02 5.25
N PRO A 472 4.03 15.98 5.17
CA PRO A 472 3.31 14.95 4.41
C PRO A 472 3.27 15.20 2.89
N PHE A 473 3.61 16.40 2.42
CA PHE A 473 3.61 16.75 1.00
C PHE A 473 5.03 16.84 0.42
N ARG A 474 5.12 16.81 -0.91
CA ARG A 474 6.38 17.06 -1.63
C ARG A 474 6.78 18.53 -1.41
N ASP A 475 8.05 18.80 -1.16
CA ASP A 475 8.55 20.17 -0.99
C ASP A 475 8.72 20.89 -2.35
N GLN A 476 7.60 21.20 -3.00
CA GLN A 476 7.49 21.94 -4.26
C GLN A 476 6.05 22.40 -4.51
N HIS A 477 5.84 23.28 -5.48
CA HIS A 477 4.52 23.50 -6.06
C HIS A 477 4.03 22.23 -6.77
N PHE A 478 2.82 21.78 -6.47
CA PHE A 478 2.25 20.58 -7.09
C PHE A 478 0.72 20.60 -7.12
N PHE A 479 0.17 21.00 -8.26
CA PHE A 479 -1.27 21.10 -8.49
C PHE A 479 -1.58 20.93 -9.98
N THR A 480 -2.81 20.54 -10.29
CA THR A 480 -3.27 20.20 -11.64
C THR A 480 -4.46 21.06 -12.06
N SER A 481 -4.60 21.30 -13.36
CA SER A 481 -5.83 21.83 -13.93
C SER A 481 -6.89 20.73 -13.97
N ILE A 482 -8.12 21.06 -13.58
CA ILE A 482 -9.29 20.18 -13.68
C ILE A 482 -10.25 20.62 -14.80
N GLU A 483 -9.85 21.61 -15.61
CA GLU A 483 -10.73 22.22 -16.62
C GLU A 483 -11.15 21.23 -17.70
N LYS A 484 -10.29 20.26 -18.06
CA LYS A 484 -10.65 19.21 -19.02
C LYS A 484 -11.82 18.35 -18.52
N ALA A 485 -11.80 17.97 -17.24
CA ALA A 485 -12.88 17.22 -16.61
C ALA A 485 -14.17 18.05 -16.56
N LYS A 486 -14.06 19.35 -16.20
CA LYS A 486 -15.21 20.29 -16.19
C LYS A 486 -15.84 20.44 -17.57
N ALA A 487 -15.02 20.64 -18.60
CA ALA A 487 -15.49 20.92 -19.95
C ALA A 487 -16.06 19.68 -20.66
N LEU A 488 -15.37 18.53 -20.56
CA LEU A 488 -15.76 17.34 -21.32
C LEU A 488 -16.77 16.45 -20.59
N LEU A 489 -16.66 16.33 -19.27
CA LEU A 489 -17.52 15.46 -18.47
C LEU A 489 -18.69 16.22 -17.83
N GLY A 490 -18.62 17.56 -17.75
CA GLY A 490 -19.52 18.33 -16.90
C GLY A 490 -19.27 18.11 -15.40
N TRP A 491 -18.13 17.50 -15.05
CA TRP A 491 -17.75 17.19 -13.68
C TRP A 491 -17.35 18.44 -12.92
N LYS A 492 -17.84 18.61 -11.69
CA LYS A 492 -17.38 19.67 -10.77
C LYS A 492 -17.28 19.09 -9.36
N PRO A 493 -16.23 19.45 -8.59
CA PRO A 493 -16.15 19.08 -7.19
C PRO A 493 -17.28 19.74 -6.41
N GLU A 494 -17.91 19.01 -5.50
CA GLU A 494 -18.96 19.54 -4.63
C GLU A 494 -18.41 20.06 -3.31
N PHE A 495 -17.25 19.54 -2.88
CA PHE A 495 -16.62 19.98 -1.65
C PHE A 495 -15.66 21.13 -1.93
N ASP A 496 -15.84 22.23 -1.20
CA ASP A 496 -14.72 23.13 -0.97
C ASP A 496 -13.72 22.50 0.02
N LEU A 497 -12.52 23.08 0.11
CA LEU A 497 -11.45 22.51 0.93
C LEU A 497 -11.83 22.42 2.42
N VAL A 498 -12.44 23.46 3.00
CA VAL A 498 -12.76 23.50 4.43
C VAL A 498 -13.93 22.59 4.73
N GLU A 499 -14.97 22.59 3.90
CA GLU A 499 -16.12 21.69 4.02
C GLU A 499 -15.69 20.23 3.92
N GLY A 500 -14.86 19.88 2.94
CA GLY A 500 -14.34 18.52 2.83
C GLY A 500 -13.45 18.13 4.01
N LEU A 501 -12.61 19.05 4.52
CA LEU A 501 -11.75 18.76 5.67
C LEU A 501 -12.60 18.58 6.93
N THR A 502 -13.72 19.31 7.01
CA THR A 502 -14.72 19.17 8.08
C THR A 502 -15.43 17.82 7.98
N ASP A 503 -15.76 17.35 6.77
CA ASP A 503 -16.30 15.99 6.53
C ASP A 503 -15.30 14.92 6.98
N SER A 504 -14.02 15.03 6.57
CA SER A 504 -12.95 14.12 7.01
C SER A 504 -12.80 14.12 8.54
N TYR A 505 -12.72 15.31 9.15
CA TYR A 505 -12.59 15.45 10.61
C TYR A 505 -13.77 14.84 11.36
N ASN A 506 -15.00 15.18 10.99
CA ASN A 506 -16.20 14.75 11.72
C ASN A 506 -16.51 13.26 11.56
N LEU A 507 -16.12 12.65 10.43
CA LEU A 507 -16.42 11.25 10.16
C LEU A 507 -15.28 10.31 10.56
N ASP A 508 -14.06 10.81 10.71
CA ASP A 508 -12.90 10.04 11.17
C ASP A 508 -12.22 10.66 12.41
N PHE A 509 -11.27 11.59 12.22
CA PHE A 509 -10.33 12.00 13.27
C PHE A 509 -11.00 12.48 14.57
N GLY A 510 -12.05 13.29 14.46
CA GLY A 510 -12.83 13.83 15.57
C GLY A 510 -13.58 12.77 16.37
N ARG A 511 -13.81 11.58 15.79
CA ARG A 511 -14.39 10.40 16.47
C ARG A 511 -13.33 9.56 17.19
N GLY A 512 -12.05 9.93 17.10
CA GLY A 512 -10.94 9.15 17.63
C GLY A 512 -10.57 7.94 16.76
N THR A 513 -11.07 7.85 15.53
CA THR A 513 -10.78 6.75 14.60
C THR A 513 -9.60 7.05 13.67
N PHE A 514 -8.59 7.78 14.16
CA PHE A 514 -7.40 8.12 13.39
C PHE A 514 -6.59 6.88 12.98
N ARG A 515 -5.90 6.94 11.84
CA ARG A 515 -5.24 5.75 11.24
C ARG A 515 -3.85 5.48 11.80
N LYS A 516 -3.15 6.54 12.19
CA LYS A 516 -1.79 6.46 12.72
C LYS A 516 -1.74 7.22 14.04
N ALA A 517 -0.97 6.71 15.00
CA ALA A 517 -0.68 7.47 16.20
C ALA A 517 0.10 8.75 15.82
N ALA A 518 -0.05 9.79 16.63
CA ALA A 518 0.72 11.01 16.44
C ALA A 518 2.22 10.71 16.61
N ASP A 519 3.03 11.16 15.65
CA ASP A 519 4.49 11.23 15.76
C ASP A 519 4.91 12.70 15.67
N PHE A 520 5.50 13.19 16.75
CA PHE A 520 6.02 14.56 16.88
C PHE A 520 7.54 14.62 16.87
N SER A 521 8.24 13.48 16.70
CA SER A 521 9.70 13.42 16.83
C SER A 521 10.45 14.33 15.85
N THR A 522 9.95 14.49 14.61
CA THR A 522 10.51 15.45 13.66
C THR A 522 10.22 16.89 14.04
N ASP A 523 9.09 17.14 14.70
CA ASP A 523 8.67 18.47 15.14
C ASP A 523 9.55 18.92 16.30
N ASP A 524 9.79 18.03 17.27
CA ASP A 524 10.66 18.29 18.41
C ASP A 524 12.06 18.72 17.94
N LEU A 525 12.65 17.98 16.98
CA LEU A 525 13.95 18.35 16.38
C LEU A 525 13.94 19.77 15.78
N ILE A 526 12.86 20.14 15.10
CA ILE A 526 12.73 21.45 14.45
C ILE A 526 12.56 22.56 15.50
N LEU A 527 11.71 22.32 16.50
CA LEU A 527 11.38 23.30 17.52
C LEU A 527 12.53 23.51 18.52
N GLU A 528 13.25 22.45 18.90
CA GLU A 528 14.42 22.53 19.78
C GLU A 528 15.54 23.41 19.19
N LYS A 529 15.81 23.28 17.88
CA LYS A 529 16.84 24.09 17.21
C LYS A 529 16.52 25.57 17.20
N LYS A 530 15.23 25.94 17.16
CA LYS A 530 14.78 27.34 17.17
C LYS A 530 14.91 28.00 18.55
N LEU A 531 14.95 27.20 19.62
CA LEU A 531 15.18 27.68 21.00
C LEU A 531 16.65 27.97 21.31
N VAL A 532 17.58 27.57 20.43
CA VAL A 532 19.00 27.93 20.53
C VAL A 532 19.19 29.29 19.84
N PRO A 533 19.60 30.35 20.55
CA PRO A 533 19.91 31.63 19.92
C PRO A 533 20.99 31.40 18.86
N GLN A 534 20.74 31.83 17.62
CA GLN A 534 21.79 31.91 16.62
C GLN A 534 22.72 33.07 17.03
N ASN A 535 23.81 32.73 17.72
CA ASN A 535 24.90 33.64 18.04
C ASN A 535 25.71 34.01 16.80
#